data_AF-A0A2H3RUD1-F1
#
_entry.id   AF-A0A2H3RUD1-F1
#
_cell.length_a   1.000
_cell.length_b   1.000
_cell.length_c   1.000
_cell.angle_alpha   90.00
_cell.angle_beta   90.00
_cell.angle_gamma   90.00
#
_symmetry.space_group_name_H-M   'P 1'
#
loop_
_entity.id
_entity.type
_entity.pdbx_description
1 polymer ?
#
loop_
_entity_poly.entity_id
_entity_poly.type
_entity_poly.pdbx_seq_one_letter_code
_entity_poly.pdbx_strand_id
1 'polypeptide(L)'
;MPVLKTQSEFGHAPPPQTPYSVITNLPGWDVARAIREGDPAPLKKLVHIYPRFMPTHYSAQLGHEIAKRLGHTDKAALVYLNPAVWPYTLHHITHENRGDKRLTVQDATLKCVDIAGHRVYVVLVSPTAIPAVMLTWQNPGLGISIRGAEGLLKGIDTIKEVLYEAEKGPLPSPTWTPETEAHGDLRTRIVDLLHRAPVDADKVKCIPSDVFLYPTGMAAIFHSSSLLTKHRPGTIAVLGIIFHNTYHHLIEECPQGLKHFGKVDEQGLSAFEDWLKHEKQEGRPVSHAFVEVPGNPTLETVDTNRLKELSEEHGFFLIIDDTISGFANVDVLSRSDILLSSLTKSFSGYANVMGGSIVLNPTSPHYHNLRTLFKESHHNELFASDAQVLLSNSRDLLERTKILNRNALAMANFLNSARSAPDSPVVNVQYPKQLSSKSNYDAILRRATPELPEPGYGCLLTVEFSTVEAATAFYDRAGFYPSPHLGGHVTIMFAYNMVVFGKKPDEKAYMHELGVREASVRISAGLENEQDLIDTLTDALEVATEVNKALGPDINTPVQVSRLVE
;
A
#
# COMPACT_ATOMS: atom_id res chain seq x y z
N MET A 1 3.35 18.06 -30.57
CA MET A 1 3.38 16.88 -29.70
C MET A 1 2.27 17.05 -28.69
N PRO A 2 1.22 16.20 -28.67
CA PRO A 2 0.20 16.25 -27.63
C PRO A 2 0.85 16.01 -26.26
N VAL A 3 0.82 17.01 -25.40
CA VAL A 3 1.24 16.90 -24.00
C VAL A 3 -0.02 16.69 -23.17
N LEU A 4 -0.05 15.61 -22.39
CA LEU A 4 -1.17 15.32 -21.51
C LEU A 4 -1.34 16.44 -20.48
N LYS A 5 -2.56 16.59 -19.98
CA LYS A 5 -2.89 17.49 -18.87
C LYS A 5 -3.93 16.81 -17.99
N THR A 6 -3.86 17.07 -16.70
CA THR A 6 -4.94 16.69 -15.79
C THR A 6 -6.23 17.40 -16.18
N GLN A 7 -7.35 16.67 -16.15
CA GLN A 7 -8.65 17.15 -16.62
C GLN A 7 -9.60 17.47 -15.44
N SER A 8 -9.15 17.31 -14.21
CA SER A 8 -9.93 17.59 -13.00
C SER A 8 -9.36 18.78 -12.24
N GLU A 9 -10.21 19.45 -11.46
CA GLU A 9 -9.79 20.51 -10.55
C GLU A 9 -8.96 19.95 -9.38
N PHE A 10 -8.28 20.83 -8.64
CA PHE A 10 -7.58 20.47 -7.42
C PHE A 10 -8.51 19.70 -6.47
N GLY A 11 -8.05 18.57 -5.96
CA GLY A 11 -8.80 17.74 -5.02
C GLY A 11 -9.88 16.87 -5.65
N HIS A 12 -10.09 16.95 -6.97
CA HIS A 12 -11.04 16.11 -7.70
C HIS A 12 -10.38 14.94 -8.43
N ALA A 13 -11.09 13.81 -8.50
CA ALA A 13 -10.64 12.62 -9.21
C ALA A 13 -10.56 12.83 -10.73
N PRO A 14 -9.75 12.01 -11.44
CA PRO A 14 -9.78 11.94 -12.90
C PRO A 14 -11.18 11.51 -13.40
N PRO A 15 -11.57 11.90 -14.62
CA PRO A 15 -12.76 11.35 -15.27
C PRO A 15 -12.72 9.81 -15.42
N PRO A 16 -13.87 9.12 -15.34
CA PRO A 16 -15.16 9.63 -14.87
C PRO A 16 -15.12 9.89 -13.35
N GLN A 17 -15.56 11.09 -12.94
CA GLN A 17 -15.61 11.43 -11.51
C GLN A 17 -16.72 10.64 -10.83
N THR A 18 -16.37 9.96 -9.74
CA THR A 18 -17.29 9.16 -8.95
C THR A 18 -16.94 9.29 -7.47
N PRO A 19 -17.93 9.25 -6.55
CA PRO A 19 -17.65 9.31 -5.11
C PRO A 19 -16.73 8.18 -4.61
N TYR A 20 -16.57 7.12 -5.41
CA TYR A 20 -15.75 5.95 -5.08
C TYR A 20 -14.28 6.09 -5.50
N SER A 21 -13.91 7.18 -6.19
CA SER A 21 -12.56 7.33 -6.74
C SER A 21 -11.49 7.34 -5.64
N VAL A 22 -10.42 6.58 -5.87
CA VAL A 22 -9.25 6.49 -4.98
C VAL A 22 -8.07 7.35 -5.45
N ILE A 23 -8.22 8.04 -6.57
CA ILE A 23 -7.27 9.00 -7.13
C ILE A 23 -7.80 10.41 -6.88
N THR A 24 -6.87 11.35 -6.70
CA THR A 24 -7.13 12.78 -6.59
C THR A 24 -6.18 13.56 -7.50
N ASN A 25 -6.41 14.85 -7.65
CA ASN A 25 -5.49 15.77 -8.30
C ASN A 25 -4.91 16.73 -7.24
N LEU A 26 -3.70 16.45 -6.78
CA LEU A 26 -2.94 17.28 -5.83
C LEU A 26 -1.72 17.95 -6.51
N PRO A 27 -1.94 18.91 -7.44
CA PRO A 27 -0.86 19.44 -8.27
C PRO A 27 0.13 20.26 -7.46
N GLY A 28 1.41 20.17 -7.83
CA GLY A 28 2.49 20.99 -7.28
C GLY A 28 3.38 20.26 -6.27
N TRP A 29 4.69 20.32 -6.48
CA TRP A 29 5.67 19.83 -5.50
C TRP A 29 5.53 20.54 -4.16
N ASP A 30 5.24 21.84 -4.20
CA ASP A 30 4.98 22.66 -3.00
C ASP A 30 3.78 22.17 -2.20
N VAL A 31 2.73 21.69 -2.88
CA VAL A 31 1.56 21.11 -2.23
C VAL A 31 1.92 19.80 -1.56
N ALA A 32 2.69 18.94 -2.23
CA ALA A 32 3.20 17.70 -1.64
C ALA A 32 4.08 17.99 -0.40
N ARG A 33 4.94 19.01 -0.47
CA ARG A 33 5.79 19.45 0.65
C ARG A 33 4.96 20.01 1.80
N ALA A 34 3.96 20.83 1.52
CA ALA A 34 3.05 21.37 2.54
C ALA A 34 2.32 20.25 3.30
N ILE A 35 1.85 19.21 2.59
CA ILE A 35 1.23 18.03 3.19
C ILE A 35 2.21 17.31 4.14
N ARG A 36 3.46 17.13 3.73
CA ARG A 36 4.52 16.53 4.59
C ARG A 36 4.73 17.34 5.87
N GLU A 37 4.75 18.67 5.77
CA GLU A 37 4.91 19.54 6.93
C GLU A 37 3.67 19.61 7.82
N GLY A 38 2.55 19.02 7.39
CA GLY A 38 1.30 18.99 8.15
C GLY A 38 0.47 20.25 7.98
N ASP A 39 0.66 21.01 6.90
CA ASP A 39 -0.20 22.12 6.54
C ASP A 39 -1.61 21.60 6.19
N PRO A 40 -2.66 22.03 6.90
CA PRO A 40 -4.03 21.61 6.60
C PRO A 40 -4.61 22.25 5.33
N ALA A 41 -4.00 23.31 4.77
CA ALA A 41 -4.61 24.08 3.68
C ALA A 41 -4.85 23.25 2.39
N PRO A 42 -3.92 22.41 1.91
CA PRO A 42 -4.19 21.50 0.80
C PRO A 42 -5.34 20.53 1.08
N LEU A 43 -5.41 19.99 2.29
CA LEU A 43 -6.39 18.98 2.68
C LEU A 43 -7.82 19.52 2.69
N LYS A 44 -8.01 20.82 2.96
CA LYS A 44 -9.32 21.48 2.94
C LYS A 44 -9.96 21.55 1.56
N LYS A 45 -9.17 21.41 0.49
CA LYS A 45 -9.66 21.43 -0.89
C LYS A 45 -9.92 20.02 -1.45
N LEU A 46 -9.61 18.97 -0.68
CA LEU A 46 -9.81 17.60 -1.13
C LEU A 46 -11.30 17.25 -1.18
N VAL A 47 -11.73 16.75 -2.33
CA VAL A 47 -13.07 16.15 -2.51
C VAL A 47 -12.93 14.63 -2.61
N HIS A 48 -12.00 14.18 -3.46
CA HIS A 48 -11.62 12.78 -3.62
C HIS A 48 -10.21 12.57 -3.07
N ILE A 49 -9.99 11.43 -2.43
CA ILE A 49 -8.67 10.93 -2.03
C ILE A 49 -8.78 9.42 -1.81
N TYR A 50 -7.67 8.70 -1.80
CA TYR A 50 -7.66 7.29 -1.42
C TYR A 50 -8.35 7.14 -0.04
N PRO A 51 -9.50 6.42 0.08
CA PRO A 51 -10.37 6.50 1.25
C PRO A 51 -9.72 6.05 2.56
N ARG A 52 -8.60 5.31 2.46
CA ARG A 52 -7.79 4.92 3.60
C ARG A 52 -7.06 6.11 4.23
N PHE A 53 -6.82 7.23 3.54
CA PHE A 53 -6.20 8.43 4.13
C PHE A 53 -7.15 9.20 5.04
N MET A 54 -8.43 9.28 4.67
CA MET A 54 -9.49 9.88 5.48
C MET A 54 -10.88 9.46 4.95
N PRO A 55 -11.91 9.42 5.81
CA PRO A 55 -13.29 9.25 5.35
C PRO A 55 -13.69 10.37 4.38
N THR A 56 -14.31 10.01 3.26
CA THR A 56 -14.89 10.95 2.29
C THR A 56 -16.28 10.51 1.85
N HIS A 57 -17.02 11.41 1.20
CA HIS A 57 -18.35 11.15 0.62
C HIS A 57 -19.27 10.41 1.61
N TYR A 58 -19.78 9.23 1.22
CA TYR A 58 -20.68 8.43 2.02
C TYR A 58 -20.06 7.93 3.33
N SER A 59 -18.75 7.68 3.38
CA SER A 59 -18.06 7.28 4.62
C SER A 59 -18.07 8.42 5.65
N ALA A 60 -17.76 9.65 5.21
CA ALA A 60 -17.86 10.84 6.06
C ALA A 60 -19.31 11.16 6.46
N GLN A 61 -20.26 11.04 5.51
CA GLN A 61 -21.69 11.26 5.76
C GLN A 61 -22.24 10.27 6.79
N LEU A 62 -21.88 8.98 6.69
CA LEU A 62 -22.29 7.98 7.67
C LEU A 62 -21.80 8.34 9.08
N GLY A 63 -20.51 8.70 9.21
CA GLY A 63 -19.96 9.16 10.48
C GLY A 63 -20.75 10.33 11.07
N HIS A 64 -21.05 11.34 10.25
CA HIS A 64 -21.85 12.50 10.67
C HIS A 64 -23.26 12.10 11.14
N GLU A 65 -23.97 11.28 10.38
CA GLU A 65 -25.35 10.87 10.72
C GLU A 65 -25.41 10.01 11.99
N ILE A 66 -24.40 9.15 12.22
CA ILE A 66 -24.25 8.39 13.46
C ILE A 66 -24.01 9.35 14.64
N ALA A 67 -23.03 10.25 14.53
CA ALA A 67 -22.69 11.20 15.59
C ALA A 67 -23.92 12.04 15.98
N LYS A 68 -24.67 12.53 14.99
CA LYS A 68 -25.92 13.29 15.19
C LYS A 68 -26.96 12.49 15.97
N ARG A 69 -27.22 11.25 15.59
CA ARG A 69 -28.23 10.38 16.22
C ARG A 69 -27.86 9.94 17.63
N LEU A 70 -26.56 9.87 17.94
CA LEU A 70 -26.05 9.60 19.29
C LEU A 70 -25.90 10.86 20.15
N GLY A 71 -26.27 12.05 19.65
CA GLY A 71 -26.15 13.31 20.40
C GLY A 71 -24.73 13.85 20.51
N HIS A 72 -23.84 13.50 19.57
CA HIS A 72 -22.42 13.90 19.51
C HIS A 72 -22.12 14.78 18.28
N THR A 73 -22.98 15.75 17.97
CA THR A 73 -22.85 16.61 16.77
C THR A 73 -21.59 17.48 16.73
N ASP A 74 -20.93 17.66 17.87
CA ASP A 74 -19.67 18.38 18.06
C ASP A 74 -18.43 17.51 17.79
N LYS A 75 -18.60 16.19 17.60
CA LYS A 75 -17.50 15.23 17.41
C LYS A 75 -17.43 14.72 15.98
N ALA A 76 -16.21 14.39 15.56
CA ALA A 76 -15.97 13.62 14.35
C ALA A 76 -16.05 12.12 14.67
N ALA A 77 -16.63 11.34 13.74
CA ALA A 77 -16.85 9.91 13.90
C ALA A 77 -16.09 9.10 12.83
N LEU A 78 -15.25 8.18 13.28
CA LEU A 78 -14.62 7.17 12.43
C LEU A 78 -15.37 5.84 12.63
N VAL A 79 -15.78 5.20 11.53
CA VAL A 79 -16.71 4.07 11.53
C VAL A 79 -16.05 2.80 11.00
N TYR A 80 -16.20 1.70 11.72
CA TYR A 80 -15.52 0.43 11.47
C TYR A 80 -16.48 -0.75 11.62
N LEU A 81 -16.17 -1.87 10.96
CA LEU A 81 -16.86 -3.15 11.16
C LEU A 81 -16.20 -4.01 12.25
N ASN A 82 -14.90 -3.82 12.48
CA ASN A 82 -14.12 -4.68 13.35
C ASN A 82 -13.92 -4.05 14.76
N PRO A 83 -14.26 -4.77 15.85
CA PRO A 83 -14.07 -4.28 17.22
C PRO A 83 -12.61 -4.06 17.60
N ALA A 84 -11.65 -4.73 16.94
CA ALA A 84 -10.22 -4.62 17.25
C ALA A 84 -9.70 -3.18 17.09
N VAL A 85 -10.41 -2.33 16.34
CA VAL A 85 -10.04 -0.91 16.19
C VAL A 85 -10.05 -0.13 17.49
N TRP A 86 -10.87 -0.52 18.47
CA TRP A 86 -10.95 0.18 19.75
C TRP A 86 -9.68 0.01 20.59
N PRO A 87 -9.25 -1.22 20.96
CA PRO A 87 -7.98 -1.38 21.67
C PRO A 87 -6.80 -0.86 20.86
N TYR A 88 -6.78 -1.05 19.53
CA TYR A 88 -5.77 -0.46 18.64
C TYR A 88 -5.72 1.06 18.78
N THR A 89 -6.88 1.73 18.70
CA THR A 89 -6.96 3.19 18.78
C THR A 89 -6.52 3.70 20.15
N LEU A 90 -7.00 3.08 21.23
CA LEU A 90 -6.61 3.47 22.58
C LEU A 90 -5.12 3.29 22.81
N HIS A 91 -4.55 2.17 22.38
CA HIS A 91 -3.10 1.94 22.44
C HIS A 91 -2.35 3.02 21.65
N HIS A 92 -2.72 3.23 20.39
CA HIS A 92 -2.07 4.17 19.47
C HIS A 92 -2.10 5.63 19.96
N ILE A 93 -3.23 6.13 20.49
CA ILE A 93 -3.31 7.53 20.92
C ILE A 93 -2.64 7.78 22.27
N THR A 94 -2.59 6.76 23.13
CA THR A 94 -1.99 6.88 24.47
C THR A 94 -0.52 6.48 24.53
N HIS A 95 0.03 5.94 23.44
CA HIS A 95 1.44 5.53 23.34
C HIS A 95 2.39 6.71 23.60
N GLU A 96 3.49 6.45 24.31
CA GLU A 96 4.46 7.50 24.69
C GLU A 96 5.17 8.15 23.49
N ASN A 97 5.47 7.37 22.45
CA ASN A 97 6.00 7.84 21.15
C ASN A 97 5.12 8.87 20.41
N ARG A 98 3.91 9.19 20.89
CA ARG A 98 3.06 10.22 20.29
C ARG A 98 3.51 11.65 20.63
N GLY A 99 4.37 11.83 21.63
CA GLY A 99 4.86 13.17 22.03
C GLY A 99 3.72 14.16 22.25
N ASP A 100 3.80 15.33 21.63
CA ASP A 100 2.79 16.40 21.76
C ASP A 100 1.42 16.05 21.15
N LYS A 101 1.33 14.99 20.34
CA LYS A 101 0.07 14.48 19.77
C LYS A 101 -0.56 13.39 20.63
N ARG A 102 0.02 13.06 21.78
CA ARG A 102 -0.50 12.06 22.71
C ARG A 102 -1.83 12.52 23.26
N LEU A 103 -2.81 11.63 23.25
CA LEU A 103 -4.12 11.83 23.86
C LEU A 103 -4.28 10.88 25.05
N THR A 104 -5.33 11.11 25.82
CA THR A 104 -5.78 10.25 26.90
C THR A 104 -6.94 9.35 26.44
N VAL A 105 -7.25 8.31 27.21
CA VAL A 105 -8.42 7.46 26.91
C VAL A 105 -9.74 8.24 26.96
N GLN A 106 -9.80 9.35 27.70
CA GLN A 106 -10.98 10.20 27.82
C GLN A 106 -11.23 11.05 26.56
N ASP A 107 -10.21 11.26 25.73
CA ASP A 107 -10.33 12.03 24.49
C ASP A 107 -11.06 11.24 23.37
N ALA A 108 -11.19 9.92 23.53
CA ALA A 108 -11.91 9.04 22.62
C ALA A 108 -13.18 8.50 23.26
N THR A 109 -14.33 8.78 22.65
CA THR A 109 -15.61 8.17 23.02
C THR A 109 -15.88 7.00 22.08
N LEU A 110 -15.97 5.80 22.66
CA LEU A 110 -16.21 4.56 21.91
C LEU A 110 -17.71 4.24 21.95
N LYS A 111 -18.32 4.08 20.77
CA LYS A 111 -19.76 3.80 20.63
C LYS A 111 -20.01 2.66 19.67
N CYS A 112 -20.98 1.81 19.99
CA CYS A 112 -21.41 0.71 19.14
C CYS A 112 -22.87 0.92 18.74
N VAL A 113 -23.18 0.73 17.46
CA VAL A 113 -24.55 0.84 16.96
C VAL A 113 -24.85 -0.28 15.98
N ASP A 114 -26.09 -0.74 15.95
CA ASP A 114 -26.61 -1.62 14.90
C ASP A 114 -27.33 -0.75 13.85
N ILE A 115 -26.97 -0.88 12.57
CA ILE A 115 -27.57 -0.17 11.43
C ILE A 115 -27.74 -1.16 10.28
N ALA A 116 -28.95 -1.25 9.73
CA ALA A 116 -29.25 -2.09 8.56
C ALA A 116 -28.74 -3.54 8.73
N GLY A 117 -28.89 -4.12 9.93
CA GLY A 117 -28.43 -5.47 10.25
C GLY A 117 -26.93 -5.62 10.50
N HIS A 118 -26.16 -4.53 10.49
CA HIS A 118 -24.72 -4.52 10.73
C HIS A 118 -24.41 -3.83 12.05
N ARG A 119 -23.61 -4.48 12.89
CA ARG A 119 -22.97 -3.83 14.02
C ARG A 119 -21.75 -3.06 13.56
N VAL A 120 -21.70 -1.78 13.88
CA VAL A 120 -20.56 -0.91 13.58
C VAL A 120 -19.98 -0.32 14.87
N TYR A 121 -18.66 -0.18 14.86
CA TYR A 121 -17.86 0.37 15.96
C TYR A 121 -17.42 1.76 15.57
N VAL A 122 -17.61 2.71 16.48
CA VAL A 122 -17.45 4.13 16.21
C VAL A 122 -16.44 4.70 17.20
N VAL A 123 -15.45 5.40 16.68
CA VAL A 123 -14.52 6.22 17.47
C VAL A 123 -14.93 7.67 17.27
N LEU A 124 -15.41 8.30 18.34
CA LEU A 124 -15.81 9.70 18.37
C LEU A 124 -14.75 10.53 19.09
N VAL A 125 -14.24 11.56 18.42
CA VAL A 125 -13.25 12.50 18.98
C VAL A 125 -13.61 13.95 18.67
N SER A 126 -13.01 14.88 19.41
CA SER A 126 -13.08 16.29 19.03
C SER A 126 -12.45 16.50 17.64
N PRO A 127 -12.93 17.45 16.83
CA PRO A 127 -12.32 17.76 15.53
C PRO A 127 -10.83 18.13 15.63
N THR A 128 -10.38 18.70 16.75
CA THR A 128 -8.98 19.04 17.00
C THR A 128 -8.10 17.81 17.26
N ALA A 129 -8.68 16.71 17.74
CA ALA A 129 -7.99 15.44 17.97
C ALA A 129 -7.85 14.56 16.71
N ILE A 130 -8.55 14.89 15.61
CA ILE A 130 -8.53 14.12 14.36
C ILE A 130 -7.11 13.82 13.83
N PRO A 131 -6.17 14.79 13.79
CA PRO A 131 -4.80 14.51 13.34
C PRO A 131 -4.07 13.45 14.19
N ALA A 132 -4.44 13.27 15.46
CA ALA A 132 -3.82 12.29 16.35
C ALA A 132 -4.43 10.88 16.19
N VAL A 133 -5.73 10.78 15.85
CA VAL A 133 -6.40 9.48 15.60
C VAL A 133 -6.33 9.01 14.15
N MET A 134 -6.07 9.87 13.17
CA MET A 134 -6.21 9.50 11.76
C MET A 134 -5.32 8.32 11.33
N LEU A 135 -4.17 8.10 11.99
CA LEU A 135 -3.35 6.93 11.73
C LEU A 135 -4.03 5.61 12.12
N THR A 136 -5.01 5.61 13.04
CA THR A 136 -5.81 4.42 13.38
C THR A 136 -6.88 4.11 12.32
N TRP A 137 -7.27 5.11 11.52
CA TRP A 137 -8.04 4.90 10.30
C TRP A 137 -7.16 4.35 9.17
N GLN A 138 -5.95 4.91 9.04
CA GLN A 138 -5.02 4.60 7.97
C GLN A 138 -4.38 3.21 8.12
N ASN A 139 -3.59 3.02 9.18
CA ASN A 139 -2.64 1.93 9.34
C ASN A 139 -3.29 0.54 9.31
N PRO A 140 -4.30 0.22 10.13
CA PRO A 140 -4.91 -1.11 10.08
C PRO A 140 -5.82 -1.29 8.85
N GLY A 141 -6.25 -0.21 8.20
CA GLY A 141 -7.07 -0.28 6.99
C GLY A 141 -8.46 -0.89 7.18
N LEU A 142 -8.99 -0.85 8.40
CA LEU A 142 -10.29 -1.42 8.80
C LEU A 142 -11.47 -0.45 8.66
N GLY A 143 -11.21 0.80 8.25
CA GLY A 143 -12.24 1.82 8.07
C GLY A 143 -13.31 1.40 7.06
N ILE A 144 -14.56 1.76 7.31
CA ILE A 144 -15.67 1.39 6.43
C ILE A 144 -15.45 1.90 5.00
N SER A 145 -15.71 1.04 4.01
CA SER A 145 -15.64 1.41 2.60
C SER A 145 -16.71 2.44 2.22
N ILE A 146 -16.48 3.19 1.15
CA ILE A 146 -17.46 4.19 0.68
C ILE A 146 -18.77 3.52 0.24
N ARG A 147 -18.72 2.34 -0.42
CA ARG A 147 -19.93 1.60 -0.81
C ARG A 147 -20.63 0.93 0.37
N GLY A 148 -19.86 0.41 1.33
CA GLY A 148 -20.42 -0.09 2.57
C GLY A 148 -21.17 1.00 3.31
N ALA A 149 -20.57 2.19 3.41
CA ALA A 149 -21.20 3.35 4.01
C ALA A 149 -22.45 3.82 3.27
N GLU A 150 -22.43 3.86 1.93
CA GLU A 150 -23.63 4.13 1.12
C GLU A 150 -24.75 3.12 1.41
N GLY A 151 -24.41 1.84 1.52
CA GLY A 151 -25.35 0.77 1.87
C GLY A 151 -26.00 0.99 3.24
N LEU A 152 -25.20 1.29 4.27
CA LEU A 152 -25.70 1.55 5.62
C LEU A 152 -26.53 2.84 5.72
N LEU A 153 -26.16 3.88 4.96
CA LEU A 153 -26.92 5.13 4.90
C LEU A 153 -28.36 4.93 4.40
N LYS A 154 -28.60 3.98 3.50
CA LYS A 154 -29.97 3.64 3.04
C LYS A 154 -30.86 3.10 4.16
N GLY A 155 -30.27 2.52 5.20
CA GLY A 155 -30.96 2.01 6.39
C GLY A 155 -30.68 2.82 7.65
N ILE A 156 -30.23 4.08 7.54
CA ILE A 156 -29.78 4.88 8.68
C ILE A 156 -30.85 5.06 9.77
N ASP A 157 -32.14 5.01 9.41
CA ASP A 157 -33.26 5.15 10.35
C ASP A 157 -33.46 3.91 11.24
N THR A 158 -32.79 2.80 10.93
CA THR A 158 -32.79 1.58 11.76
C THR A 158 -31.76 1.61 12.89
N ILE A 159 -31.00 2.71 13.01
CA ILE A 159 -29.92 2.82 13.98
C ILE A 159 -30.39 2.52 15.42
N LYS A 160 -29.62 1.70 16.12
CA LYS A 160 -29.86 1.41 17.53
C LYS A 160 -28.53 1.37 18.27
N GLU A 161 -28.39 2.18 19.32
CA GLU A 161 -27.21 2.10 20.18
C GLU A 161 -27.17 0.76 20.91
N VAL A 162 -26.01 0.11 20.84
CA VAL A 162 -25.69 -1.09 21.61
C VAL A 162 -24.89 -0.62 22.81
N LEU A 163 -25.54 -0.58 23.97
CA LEU A 163 -24.91 -0.12 25.20
C LEU A 163 -23.74 -1.04 25.55
N TYR A 164 -22.58 -0.41 25.78
CA TYR A 164 -21.36 -1.07 26.19
C TYR A 164 -20.76 -0.31 27.37
N GLU A 165 -20.47 -1.04 28.44
CA GLU A 165 -19.74 -0.53 29.60
C GLU A 165 -18.42 -1.27 29.67
N ALA A 166 -17.30 -0.54 29.50
CA ALA A 166 -15.97 -1.13 29.37
C ALA A 166 -15.56 -2.03 30.56
N GLU A 167 -16.07 -1.72 31.75
CA GLU A 167 -15.77 -2.45 32.99
C GLU A 167 -16.63 -3.72 33.18
N LYS A 168 -17.67 -3.94 32.37
CA LYS A 168 -18.71 -4.96 32.61
C LYS A 168 -18.69 -6.16 31.67
N GLY A 169 -17.75 -6.26 30.71
CA GLY A 169 -17.69 -7.44 29.84
C GLY A 169 -16.84 -7.28 28.57
N PRO A 170 -16.81 -8.33 27.73
CA PRO A 170 -16.10 -8.30 26.46
C PRO A 170 -16.70 -7.25 25.50
N LEU A 171 -15.92 -6.87 24.48
CA LEU A 171 -16.40 -5.99 23.42
C LEU A 171 -17.70 -6.54 22.81
N PRO A 172 -18.67 -5.68 22.41
CA PRO A 172 -19.88 -6.14 21.75
C PRO A 172 -19.54 -7.04 20.57
N SER A 173 -20.15 -8.22 20.47
CA SER A 173 -19.80 -9.18 19.42
C SER A 173 -20.19 -8.64 18.04
N PRO A 174 -19.30 -8.68 17.04
CA PRO A 174 -19.58 -8.19 15.70
C PRO A 174 -20.61 -9.07 14.99
N THR A 175 -21.42 -8.47 14.12
CA THR A 175 -22.34 -9.21 13.23
C THR A 175 -21.65 -9.68 11.95
N TRP A 176 -20.51 -9.05 11.62
CA TRP A 176 -19.82 -9.19 10.33
C TRP A 176 -20.71 -8.85 9.14
N THR A 177 -20.16 -8.91 7.93
CA THR A 177 -20.91 -8.71 6.69
C THR A 177 -21.19 -10.07 6.05
N PRO A 178 -22.42 -10.35 5.58
CA PRO A 178 -22.73 -11.66 4.98
C PRO A 178 -21.89 -11.92 3.73
N GLU A 179 -21.48 -13.17 3.54
CA GLU A 179 -20.91 -13.61 2.28
C GLU A 179 -21.98 -13.75 1.19
N THR A 180 -21.57 -13.58 -0.06
CA THR A 180 -22.43 -13.68 -1.24
C THR A 180 -21.69 -14.39 -2.35
N GLU A 181 -22.40 -14.77 -3.42
CA GLU A 181 -21.82 -15.37 -4.64
C GLU A 181 -20.63 -14.54 -5.18
N ALA A 182 -20.76 -13.21 -5.21
CA ALA A 182 -19.67 -12.31 -5.63
C ALA A 182 -18.35 -12.50 -4.86
N HIS A 183 -18.39 -12.87 -3.57
CA HIS A 183 -17.18 -13.18 -2.80
C HIS A 183 -16.59 -14.52 -3.24
N GLY A 184 -17.42 -15.53 -3.45
CA GLY A 184 -17.02 -16.83 -3.99
C GLY A 184 -16.37 -16.70 -5.37
N ASP A 185 -17.02 -15.99 -6.28
CA ASP A 185 -16.54 -15.74 -7.64
C ASP A 185 -15.24 -14.94 -7.64
N LEU A 186 -15.08 -13.98 -6.73
CA LEU A 186 -13.84 -13.22 -6.60
C LEU A 186 -12.68 -14.11 -6.13
N ARG A 187 -12.91 -15.05 -5.21
CA ARG A 187 -11.91 -16.06 -4.82
C ARG A 187 -11.55 -16.98 -5.98
N THR A 188 -12.55 -17.47 -6.70
CA THR A 188 -12.35 -18.28 -7.91
C THR A 188 -11.51 -17.52 -8.93
N ARG A 189 -11.82 -16.25 -9.18
CA ARG A 189 -11.06 -15.39 -10.10
C ARG A 189 -9.60 -15.25 -9.70
N ILE A 190 -9.30 -15.08 -8.41
CA ILE A 190 -7.91 -15.01 -7.91
C ILE A 190 -7.20 -16.36 -8.15
N VAL A 191 -7.85 -17.48 -7.85
CA VAL A 191 -7.30 -18.83 -8.09
C VAL A 191 -7.06 -19.06 -9.58
N ASP A 192 -8.00 -18.71 -10.45
CA ASP A 192 -7.84 -18.85 -11.91
C ASP A 192 -6.62 -18.07 -12.41
N LEU A 193 -6.41 -16.85 -11.93
CA LEU A 193 -5.24 -16.04 -12.27
C LEU A 193 -3.93 -16.67 -11.79
N LEU A 194 -3.93 -17.27 -10.59
CA LEU A 194 -2.77 -17.97 -10.05
C LEU A 194 -2.42 -19.23 -10.84
N HIS A 195 -3.41 -20.00 -11.27
CA HIS A 195 -3.24 -21.22 -12.08
C HIS A 195 -3.00 -20.95 -13.57
N ARG A 196 -3.30 -19.73 -14.06
CA ARG A 196 -3.23 -19.37 -15.49
C ARG A 196 -1.89 -19.69 -16.15
N ALA A 197 -0.80 -19.25 -15.53
CA ALA A 197 0.54 -19.32 -16.12
C ALA A 197 1.67 -19.35 -15.07
N PRO A 198 1.63 -20.27 -14.10
CA PRO A 198 2.66 -20.35 -13.06
C PRO A 198 4.03 -20.70 -13.65
N VAL A 199 5.09 -20.37 -12.91
CA VAL A 199 6.46 -20.77 -13.24
C VAL A 199 6.59 -22.30 -13.19
N ASP A 200 5.92 -22.91 -12.20
CA ASP A 200 5.81 -24.35 -11.95
C ASP A 200 4.35 -24.71 -11.60
N ALA A 201 3.66 -25.40 -12.52
CA ALA A 201 2.26 -25.80 -12.36
C ALA A 201 2.04 -26.87 -11.26
N ASP A 202 3.09 -27.60 -10.89
CA ASP A 202 3.01 -28.58 -9.81
C ASP A 202 3.10 -27.93 -8.43
N LYS A 203 3.49 -26.65 -8.37
CA LYS A 203 3.59 -25.90 -7.12
C LYS A 203 2.43 -24.95 -6.84
N VAL A 204 1.51 -24.76 -7.79
CA VAL A 204 0.29 -23.97 -7.58
C VAL A 204 -0.88 -24.93 -7.41
N LYS A 205 -1.30 -25.13 -6.15
CA LYS A 205 -2.39 -26.05 -5.79
C LYS A 205 -3.52 -25.38 -5.01
N CYS A 206 -3.49 -24.04 -4.89
CA CYS A 206 -4.52 -23.28 -4.17
C CYS A 206 -5.90 -23.48 -4.79
N ILE A 207 -6.91 -23.52 -3.93
CA ILE A 207 -8.33 -23.57 -4.28
C ILE A 207 -9.06 -22.38 -3.63
N PRO A 208 -10.33 -22.08 -4.00
CA PRO A 208 -11.01 -20.89 -3.50
C PRO A 208 -11.08 -20.79 -1.96
N SER A 209 -11.11 -21.92 -1.24
CA SER A 209 -11.09 -21.92 0.23
C SER A 209 -9.75 -21.51 0.85
N ASP A 210 -8.69 -21.39 0.06
CA ASP A 210 -7.38 -20.89 0.51
C ASP A 210 -7.27 -19.36 0.35
N VAL A 211 -8.29 -18.72 -0.22
CA VAL A 211 -8.33 -17.27 -0.46
C VAL A 211 -9.20 -16.57 0.58
N PHE A 212 -8.60 -15.63 1.30
CA PHE A 212 -9.24 -14.80 2.32
C PHE A 212 -9.32 -13.36 1.81
N LEU A 213 -10.52 -12.77 1.83
CA LEU A 213 -10.81 -11.45 1.27
C LEU A 213 -10.96 -10.41 2.38
N TYR A 214 -10.34 -9.26 2.20
CA TYR A 214 -10.31 -8.18 3.19
C TYR A 214 -10.74 -6.85 2.55
N PRO A 215 -11.28 -5.90 3.35
CA PRO A 215 -11.73 -4.60 2.83
C PRO A 215 -10.58 -3.76 2.22
N THR A 216 -9.34 -3.97 2.65
CA THR A 216 -8.15 -3.35 2.09
C THR A 216 -6.94 -4.29 2.17
N GLY A 217 -5.87 -4.01 1.40
CA GLY A 217 -4.59 -4.70 1.56
C GLY A 217 -3.98 -4.52 2.96
N MET A 218 -4.15 -3.33 3.57
CA MET A 218 -3.71 -3.08 4.94
C MET A 218 -4.50 -3.90 5.97
N ALA A 219 -5.79 -4.13 5.76
CA ALA A 219 -6.57 -5.04 6.59
C ALA A 219 -6.03 -6.48 6.49
N ALA A 220 -5.67 -6.93 5.29
CA ALA A 220 -5.03 -8.24 5.12
C ALA A 220 -3.69 -8.34 5.91
N ILE A 221 -2.87 -7.28 5.87
CA ILE A 221 -1.62 -7.18 6.66
C ILE A 221 -1.94 -7.20 8.16
N PHE A 222 -2.91 -6.39 8.60
CA PHE A 222 -3.34 -6.31 10.00
C PHE A 222 -3.73 -7.68 10.55
N HIS A 223 -4.62 -8.38 9.85
CA HIS A 223 -5.12 -9.68 10.26
C HIS A 223 -4.03 -10.76 10.23
N SER A 224 -3.22 -10.81 9.17
CA SER A 224 -2.15 -11.81 9.09
C SER A 224 -1.10 -11.57 10.16
N SER A 225 -0.54 -10.37 10.28
CA SER A 225 0.52 -10.09 11.26
C SER A 225 0.04 -10.36 12.68
N SER A 226 -1.14 -9.87 13.06
CA SER A 226 -1.72 -10.11 14.40
C SER A 226 -1.94 -11.60 14.70
N LEU A 227 -2.41 -12.37 13.71
CA LEU A 227 -2.64 -13.80 13.87
C LEU A 227 -1.33 -14.57 14.02
N LEU A 228 -0.32 -14.23 13.22
CA LEU A 228 0.98 -14.91 13.23
C LEU A 228 1.79 -14.58 14.48
N THR A 229 1.80 -13.33 14.95
CA THR A 229 2.50 -12.95 16.20
C THR A 229 1.85 -13.60 17.42
N LYS A 230 0.53 -13.77 17.42
CA LYS A 230 -0.18 -14.50 18.48
C LYS A 230 0.12 -16.00 18.46
N HIS A 231 0.14 -16.61 17.27
CA HIS A 231 0.38 -18.05 17.14
C HIS A 231 1.85 -18.43 17.35
N ARG A 232 2.76 -17.63 16.79
CA ARG A 232 4.21 -17.76 16.93
C ARG A 232 4.78 -16.41 17.38
N PRO A 233 4.79 -16.14 18.70
CA PRO A 233 5.45 -14.96 19.24
C PRO A 233 6.91 -14.96 18.80
N GLY A 234 7.34 -13.88 18.17
CA GLY A 234 8.73 -13.67 17.77
C GLY A 234 8.94 -12.24 17.23
N THR A 235 10.19 -11.89 17.00
CA THR A 235 10.56 -10.67 16.26
C THR A 235 9.94 -10.73 14.86
N ILE A 236 9.44 -9.60 14.36
CA ILE A 236 9.02 -9.45 12.96
C ILE A 236 10.23 -9.01 12.13
N ALA A 237 10.55 -9.73 11.05
CA ALA A 237 11.58 -9.31 10.11
C ALA A 237 10.96 -8.62 8.90
N VAL A 238 11.48 -7.47 8.50
CA VAL A 238 11.12 -6.78 7.25
C VAL A 238 12.33 -6.78 6.33
N LEU A 239 12.15 -7.19 5.08
CA LEU A 239 13.19 -7.18 4.06
C LEU A 239 12.85 -6.17 2.96
N GLY A 240 13.84 -5.39 2.54
CA GLY A 240 13.69 -4.36 1.51
C GLY A 240 12.91 -3.14 1.99
N ILE A 241 12.61 -2.25 1.05
CA ILE A 241 11.70 -1.14 1.28
C ILE A 241 10.28 -1.60 0.98
N ILE A 242 9.44 -1.56 2.02
CA ILE A 242 8.02 -1.89 1.95
C ILE A 242 7.18 -0.61 2.03
N PHE A 243 5.90 -0.73 1.72
CA PHE A 243 4.94 0.35 1.86
C PHE A 243 4.94 0.93 3.28
N HIS A 244 5.09 2.25 3.39
CA HIS A 244 5.33 2.92 4.67
C HIS A 244 4.26 2.67 5.74
N ASN A 245 2.97 2.61 5.39
CA ASN A 245 1.94 2.25 6.39
C ASN A 245 2.07 0.81 6.87
N THR A 246 2.57 -0.12 6.04
CA THR A 246 2.92 -1.49 6.49
C THR A 246 3.98 -1.40 7.56
N TYR A 247 5.07 -0.67 7.31
CA TYR A 247 6.14 -0.47 8.28
C TYR A 247 5.64 0.18 9.59
N HIS A 248 4.85 1.25 9.50
CA HIS A 248 4.26 1.90 10.68
C HIS A 248 3.34 0.96 11.46
N HIS A 249 2.48 0.22 10.77
CA HIS A 249 1.59 -0.74 11.41
C HIS A 249 2.39 -1.86 12.11
N LEU A 250 3.38 -2.45 11.44
CA LEU A 250 4.18 -3.52 12.02
C LEU A 250 5.00 -3.04 13.22
N ILE A 251 5.46 -1.78 13.26
CA ILE A 251 6.10 -1.20 14.45
C ILE A 251 5.11 -1.06 15.61
N GLU A 252 3.89 -0.60 15.33
CA GLU A 252 2.86 -0.43 16.37
C GLU A 252 2.40 -1.78 16.94
N GLU A 253 2.38 -2.84 16.12
CA GLU A 253 1.82 -4.15 16.46
C GLU A 253 2.89 -5.26 16.56
N CYS A 254 4.14 -4.92 16.90
CA CYS A 254 5.21 -5.90 17.19
C CYS A 254 5.55 -5.99 18.68
N PRO A 255 4.83 -6.78 19.50
CA PRO A 255 5.11 -6.92 20.94
C PRO A 255 6.55 -7.33 21.28
N GLN A 256 7.22 -8.04 20.38
CA GLN A 256 8.58 -8.54 20.55
C GLN A 256 9.60 -7.82 19.66
N GLY A 257 9.20 -6.70 19.07
CA GLY A 257 10.05 -5.86 18.23
C GLY A 257 10.06 -6.22 16.76
N LEU A 258 10.63 -5.31 15.97
CA LEU A 258 10.78 -5.41 14.53
C LEU A 258 12.26 -5.21 14.16
N LYS A 259 12.76 -6.05 13.26
CA LYS A 259 14.09 -5.92 12.66
C LYS A 259 13.97 -5.67 11.16
N HIS A 260 14.55 -4.57 10.69
CA HIS A 260 14.55 -4.19 9.29
C HIS A 260 15.90 -4.49 8.62
N PHE A 261 15.84 -5.15 7.46
CA PHE A 261 16.95 -5.41 6.55
C PHE A 261 16.68 -4.70 5.23
N GLY A 262 17.15 -3.45 5.12
CA GLY A 262 16.83 -2.58 3.99
C GLY A 262 17.40 -3.04 2.65
N LYS A 263 18.59 -3.67 2.64
CA LYS A 263 19.21 -4.20 1.42
C LYS A 263 18.71 -5.61 1.13
N VAL A 264 18.40 -5.88 -0.13
CA VAL A 264 17.91 -7.19 -0.61
C VAL A 264 18.84 -7.84 -1.64
N ASP A 265 20.05 -7.30 -1.79
CA ASP A 265 21.13 -7.91 -2.54
C ASP A 265 21.74 -9.11 -1.78
N GLU A 266 22.76 -9.74 -2.37
CA GLU A 266 23.43 -10.91 -1.79
C GLU A 266 23.99 -10.62 -0.38
N GLN A 267 24.51 -9.42 -0.16
CA GLN A 267 25.05 -9.00 1.13
C GLN A 267 23.94 -8.80 2.16
N GLY A 268 22.83 -8.16 1.76
CA GLY A 268 21.66 -7.97 2.60
C GLY A 268 21.05 -9.28 3.06
N LEU A 269 20.90 -10.25 2.16
CA LEU A 269 20.41 -11.59 2.50
C LEU A 269 21.37 -12.39 3.38
N SER A 270 22.69 -12.26 3.18
CA SER A 270 23.67 -12.90 4.06
C SER A 270 23.64 -12.30 5.47
N ALA A 271 23.48 -10.97 5.60
CA ALA A 271 23.31 -10.34 6.91
C ALA A 271 22.01 -10.78 7.61
N PHE A 272 20.94 -11.01 6.86
CA PHE A 272 19.70 -11.58 7.40
C PHE A 272 19.90 -13.02 7.89
N GLU A 273 20.57 -13.86 7.11
CA GLU A 273 20.89 -15.24 7.48
C GLU A 273 21.78 -15.32 8.74
N ASP A 274 22.81 -14.49 8.83
CA ASP A 274 23.68 -14.43 10.02
C ASP A 274 22.90 -14.00 11.27
N TRP A 275 22.00 -13.02 11.11
CA TRP A 275 21.10 -12.63 12.19
C TRP A 275 20.17 -13.77 12.61
N LEU A 276 19.56 -14.50 11.66
CA LEU A 276 18.72 -15.65 11.95
C LEU A 276 19.46 -16.76 12.71
N LYS A 277 20.72 -17.02 12.37
CA LYS A 277 21.59 -17.97 13.09
C LYS A 277 21.83 -17.51 14.52
N HIS A 278 22.09 -16.22 14.73
CA HIS A 278 22.28 -15.65 16.06
C HIS A 278 21.00 -15.70 16.90
N GLU A 279 19.85 -15.29 16.36
CA GLU A 279 18.55 -15.37 17.07
C GLU A 279 18.23 -16.81 17.49
N LYS A 280 18.50 -17.79 16.61
CA LYS A 280 18.32 -19.22 16.91
C LYS A 280 19.23 -19.70 18.04
N GLN A 281 20.50 -19.30 18.06
CA GLN A 281 21.45 -19.64 19.13
C GLN A 281 21.00 -19.08 20.48
N GLU A 282 20.41 -17.88 20.47
CA GLU A 282 19.95 -17.18 21.66
C GLU A 282 18.53 -17.57 22.10
N GLY A 283 17.88 -18.49 21.38
CA GLY A 283 16.52 -18.92 21.65
C GLY A 283 15.46 -17.82 21.44
N ARG A 284 15.78 -16.81 20.63
CA ARG A 284 14.86 -15.71 20.27
C ARG A 284 14.12 -16.08 18.98
N PRO A 285 12.82 -16.41 19.04
CA PRO A 285 12.09 -16.81 17.84
C PRO A 285 11.83 -15.62 16.91
N VAL A 286 11.83 -15.89 15.60
CA VAL A 286 11.30 -14.99 14.57
C VAL A 286 9.88 -15.44 14.24
N SER A 287 8.92 -14.51 14.31
CA SER A 287 7.50 -14.80 14.05
C SER A 287 7.28 -15.02 12.56
N HIS A 288 7.55 -13.97 11.79
CA HIS A 288 7.40 -13.95 10.34
C HIS A 288 8.35 -12.93 9.71
N ALA A 289 8.66 -13.17 8.44
CA ALA A 289 9.30 -12.21 7.57
C ALA A 289 8.28 -11.64 6.58
N PHE A 290 8.32 -10.34 6.35
CA PHE A 290 7.49 -9.63 5.38
C PHE A 290 8.38 -8.98 4.31
N VAL A 291 8.03 -9.19 3.05
CA VAL A 291 8.72 -8.58 1.90
C VAL A 291 7.74 -8.22 0.79
N GLU A 292 7.95 -7.06 0.16
CA GLU A 292 7.27 -6.67 -1.07
C GLU A 292 8.11 -7.07 -2.28
N VAL A 293 7.46 -7.68 -3.28
CA VAL A 293 8.12 -8.15 -4.49
C VAL A 293 7.40 -7.57 -5.72
N PRO A 294 8.00 -6.56 -6.37
CA PRO A 294 9.19 -5.81 -5.98
C PRO A 294 8.91 -4.80 -4.85
N GLY A 295 9.96 -4.23 -4.25
CA GLY A 295 9.84 -3.22 -3.18
C GLY A 295 9.20 -1.90 -3.62
N ASN A 296 8.64 -1.14 -2.68
CA ASN A 296 7.93 0.12 -2.94
C ASN A 296 8.55 1.29 -2.17
N PRO A 297 9.34 2.17 -2.80
CA PRO A 297 9.33 2.51 -4.23
C PRO A 297 10.60 2.11 -4.99
N THR A 298 11.52 1.36 -4.36
CA THR A 298 12.85 1.04 -4.92
C THR A 298 12.79 0.02 -6.05
N LEU A 299 11.72 -0.78 -6.09
CA LEU A 299 11.44 -1.78 -7.13
C LEU A 299 12.45 -2.92 -7.22
N GLU A 300 13.30 -3.07 -6.21
CA GLU A 300 14.23 -4.19 -6.09
C GLU A 300 13.48 -5.49 -5.78
N THR A 301 14.06 -6.61 -6.18
CA THR A 301 13.51 -7.95 -5.93
C THR A 301 14.51 -8.82 -5.20
N VAL A 302 14.14 -9.25 -4.01
CA VAL A 302 14.92 -10.20 -3.21
C VAL A 302 15.00 -11.57 -3.91
N ASP A 303 16.05 -12.34 -3.65
CA ASP A 303 16.06 -13.77 -4.01
C ASP A 303 15.02 -14.52 -3.15
N THR A 304 13.85 -14.71 -3.74
CA THR A 304 12.69 -15.35 -3.09
C THR A 304 12.87 -16.86 -2.91
N ASN A 305 13.76 -17.52 -3.66
CA ASN A 305 14.07 -18.93 -3.43
C ASN A 305 14.90 -19.07 -2.16
N ARG A 306 16.01 -18.32 -2.06
CA ARG A 306 16.85 -18.30 -0.86
C ARG A 306 16.05 -17.88 0.38
N LEU A 307 15.18 -16.88 0.25
CA LEU A 307 14.33 -16.44 1.35
C LEU A 307 13.35 -17.54 1.82
N LYS A 308 12.80 -18.32 0.88
CA LYS A 308 11.92 -19.46 1.20
C LYS A 308 12.69 -20.58 1.91
N GLU A 309 13.90 -20.90 1.46
CA GLU A 309 14.79 -21.87 2.12
C GLU A 309 15.11 -21.46 3.57
N LEU A 310 15.45 -20.18 3.79
CA LEU A 310 15.70 -19.64 5.13
C LEU A 310 14.47 -19.70 6.03
N SER A 311 13.28 -19.42 5.48
CA SER A 311 12.00 -19.56 6.19
C SER A 311 11.78 -20.99 6.67
N GLU A 312 12.06 -21.99 5.83
CA GLU A 312 11.90 -23.40 6.17
C GLU A 312 12.96 -23.89 7.17
N GLU A 313 14.21 -23.43 7.03
CA GLU A 313 15.31 -23.80 7.95
C GLU A 313 15.12 -23.23 9.37
N HIS A 314 14.62 -22.00 9.48
CA HIS A 314 14.44 -21.30 10.75
C HIS A 314 13.00 -21.32 11.27
N GLY A 315 12.06 -21.85 10.48
CA GLY A 315 10.66 -22.10 10.85
C GLY A 315 9.81 -20.84 11.09
N PHE A 316 10.20 -19.69 10.52
CA PHE A 316 9.37 -18.47 10.54
C PHE A 316 8.45 -18.42 9.32
N PHE A 317 7.28 -17.79 9.46
CA PHE A 317 6.36 -17.66 8.32
C PHE A 317 6.86 -16.61 7.32
N LEU A 318 6.75 -16.88 6.03
CA LEU A 318 7.10 -15.93 4.97
C LEU A 318 5.86 -15.35 4.30
N ILE A 319 5.67 -14.04 4.45
CA ILE A 319 4.67 -13.25 3.72
C ILE A 319 5.37 -12.55 2.55
N ILE A 320 4.89 -12.80 1.33
CA ILE A 320 5.27 -12.03 0.14
C ILE A 320 4.06 -11.21 -0.32
N ASP A 321 4.23 -9.90 -0.42
CA ASP A 321 3.27 -8.98 -1.03
C ASP A 321 3.63 -8.73 -2.50
N ASP A 322 2.76 -9.13 -3.44
CA ASP A 322 2.98 -9.01 -4.88
C ASP A 322 2.32 -7.78 -5.51
N THR A 323 1.76 -6.86 -4.71
CA THR A 323 0.85 -5.78 -5.13
C THR A 323 1.30 -5.00 -6.36
N ILE A 324 2.60 -4.69 -6.49
CA ILE A 324 3.12 -3.87 -7.60
C ILE A 324 3.08 -4.62 -8.93
N SER A 325 3.46 -5.90 -8.93
CA SER A 325 3.51 -6.73 -10.14
C SER A 325 2.18 -7.43 -10.43
N GLY A 326 1.52 -7.89 -9.37
CA GLY A 326 0.22 -8.56 -9.35
C GLY A 326 0.18 -9.94 -10.03
N PHE A 327 -0.96 -10.60 -9.89
CA PHE A 327 -1.23 -11.96 -10.40
C PHE A 327 -0.99 -12.13 -11.91
N ALA A 328 -0.97 -11.05 -12.68
CA ALA A 328 -0.76 -11.12 -14.12
C ALA A 328 0.72 -11.33 -14.49
N ASN A 329 1.65 -10.72 -13.75
CA ASN A 329 3.07 -10.68 -14.13
C ASN A 329 3.93 -11.69 -13.37
N VAL A 330 3.71 -11.88 -12.08
CA VAL A 330 4.62 -12.68 -11.22
C VAL A 330 3.93 -13.86 -10.56
N ASP A 331 4.70 -14.92 -10.32
CA ASP A 331 4.30 -16.12 -9.59
C ASP A 331 5.24 -16.33 -8.39
N VAL A 332 4.72 -16.04 -7.21
CA VAL A 332 5.45 -16.09 -5.94
C VAL A 332 4.74 -16.93 -4.88
N LEU A 333 3.61 -17.57 -5.21
CA LEU A 333 2.86 -18.38 -4.26
C LEU A 333 3.70 -19.54 -3.74
N SER A 334 4.40 -20.25 -4.63
CA SER A 334 5.28 -21.36 -4.27
C SER A 334 6.50 -20.94 -3.45
N ARG A 335 6.83 -19.64 -3.44
CA ARG A 335 7.96 -19.04 -2.72
C ARG A 335 7.56 -18.33 -1.43
N SER A 336 6.30 -18.48 -1.01
CA SER A 336 5.76 -17.90 0.21
C SER A 336 4.95 -18.93 0.98
N ASP A 337 4.68 -18.65 2.25
CA ASP A 337 3.62 -19.36 2.99
C ASP A 337 2.27 -18.66 2.81
N ILE A 338 2.33 -17.33 2.72
CA ILE A 338 1.20 -16.42 2.55
C ILE A 338 1.54 -15.47 1.42
N LEU A 339 0.74 -15.51 0.35
CA LEU A 339 0.74 -14.49 -0.69
C LEU A 339 -0.27 -13.42 -0.32
N LEU A 340 0.18 -12.16 -0.26
CA LEU A 340 -0.65 -11.00 0.01
C LEU A 340 -0.75 -10.12 -1.24
N SER A 341 -1.95 -9.59 -1.50
CA SER A 341 -2.16 -8.67 -2.62
C SER A 341 -3.18 -7.59 -2.28
N SER A 342 -2.86 -6.33 -2.59
CA SER A 342 -3.85 -5.25 -2.58
C SER A 342 -4.65 -5.24 -3.89
N LEU A 343 -5.86 -5.80 -3.85
CA LEU A 343 -6.81 -5.81 -4.96
C LEU A 343 -7.26 -4.40 -5.43
N THR A 344 -7.00 -3.40 -4.60
CA THR A 344 -7.27 -1.98 -4.87
C THR A 344 -6.48 -1.40 -6.06
N LYS A 345 -5.30 -1.97 -6.35
CA LYS A 345 -4.35 -1.44 -7.35
C LYS A 345 -4.70 -1.97 -8.75
N SER A 346 -3.72 -2.46 -9.50
CA SER A 346 -3.87 -2.95 -10.87
C SER A 346 -4.95 -4.02 -11.04
N PHE A 347 -5.20 -4.84 -10.01
CA PHE A 347 -6.27 -5.85 -10.02
C PHE A 347 -7.64 -5.23 -10.37
N SER A 348 -8.06 -4.23 -9.59
CA SER A 348 -9.24 -3.41 -9.90
C SER A 348 -8.97 -2.44 -11.06
N GLY A 349 -7.90 -1.65 -10.93
CA GLY A 349 -7.35 -0.73 -11.93
C GLY A 349 -8.23 0.37 -12.49
N TYR A 350 -9.49 0.44 -12.08
CA TYR A 350 -10.37 1.59 -12.33
C TYR A 350 -10.39 2.59 -11.16
N ALA A 351 -9.55 2.35 -10.16
CA ALA A 351 -9.36 3.25 -9.04
C ALA A 351 -10.67 3.68 -8.37
N ASN A 352 -11.62 2.74 -8.22
CA ASN A 352 -12.97 3.04 -7.75
C ASN A 352 -13.47 2.05 -6.68
N VAL A 353 -12.62 1.17 -6.15
CA VAL A 353 -12.97 0.19 -5.10
C VAL A 353 -11.69 -0.22 -4.36
N MET A 354 -11.82 -0.53 -3.07
CA MET A 354 -10.73 -1.07 -2.27
C MET A 354 -10.96 -2.55 -1.98
N GLY A 355 -9.86 -3.28 -1.81
CA GLY A 355 -9.85 -4.67 -1.41
C GLY A 355 -8.43 -5.17 -1.16
N GLY A 356 -8.33 -6.27 -0.42
CA GLY A 356 -7.11 -7.03 -0.20
C GLY A 356 -7.40 -8.52 -0.23
N SER A 357 -6.39 -9.33 -0.53
CA SER A 357 -6.47 -10.78 -0.46
C SER A 357 -5.25 -11.38 0.22
N ILE A 358 -5.48 -12.49 0.89
CA ILE A 358 -4.45 -13.46 1.27
C ILE A 358 -4.74 -14.78 0.58
N VAL A 359 -3.72 -15.39 0.02
CA VAL A 359 -3.76 -16.77 -0.48
C VAL A 359 -2.74 -17.60 0.29
N LEU A 360 -3.22 -18.64 0.95
CA LEU A 360 -2.33 -19.59 1.62
C LEU A 360 -1.74 -20.56 0.60
N ASN A 361 -0.44 -20.82 0.68
CA ASN A 361 0.24 -21.76 -0.22
C ASN A 361 0.03 -23.21 0.26
N PRO A 362 -0.70 -24.08 -0.49
CA PRO A 362 -0.91 -25.46 -0.07
C PRO A 362 0.33 -26.36 -0.11
N THR A 363 1.39 -25.93 -0.80
CA THR A 363 2.66 -26.66 -0.83
C THR A 363 3.62 -26.23 0.28
N SER A 364 3.25 -25.23 1.09
CA SER A 364 4.04 -24.80 2.24
C SER A 364 4.00 -25.86 3.34
N PRO A 365 5.13 -26.13 4.04
CA PRO A 365 5.14 -26.98 5.24
C PRO A 365 4.28 -26.40 6.37
N HIS A 366 3.97 -25.10 6.33
CA HIS A 366 3.11 -24.42 7.31
C HIS A 366 1.61 -24.48 6.98
N TYR A 367 1.22 -25.00 5.81
CA TYR A 367 -0.13 -24.88 5.27
C TYR A 367 -1.23 -25.37 6.22
N HIS A 368 -1.10 -26.56 6.81
CA HIS A 368 -2.17 -27.12 7.65
C HIS A 368 -2.44 -26.26 8.91
N ASN A 369 -1.38 -25.71 9.51
CA ASN A 369 -1.51 -24.82 10.66
C ASN A 369 -2.11 -23.49 10.23
N LEU A 370 -1.58 -22.87 9.17
CA LEU A 370 -2.10 -21.61 8.64
C LEU A 370 -3.56 -21.72 8.22
N ARG A 371 -3.95 -22.78 7.52
CA ARG A 371 -5.32 -23.01 7.09
C ARG A 371 -6.29 -23.09 8.27
N THR A 372 -5.89 -23.79 9.33
CA THR A 372 -6.70 -23.88 10.56
C THR A 372 -6.83 -22.50 11.21
N LEU A 373 -5.71 -21.80 11.41
CA LEU A 373 -5.67 -20.48 12.04
C LEU A 373 -6.53 -19.45 11.30
N PHE A 374 -6.38 -19.36 9.98
CA PHE A 374 -7.13 -18.43 9.16
C PHE A 374 -8.61 -18.80 9.08
N LYS A 375 -8.95 -20.09 8.95
CA LYS A 375 -10.36 -20.52 8.93
C LYS A 375 -11.09 -20.21 10.23
N GLU A 376 -10.41 -20.32 11.37
CA GLU A 376 -11.00 -20.03 12.69
C GLU A 376 -11.09 -18.54 13.01
N SER A 377 -10.18 -17.73 12.45
CA SER A 377 -10.06 -16.30 12.79
C SER A 377 -10.69 -15.36 11.76
N HIS A 378 -10.89 -15.82 10.52
CA HIS A 378 -11.38 -14.97 9.44
C HIS A 378 -12.89 -14.75 9.51
N HIS A 379 -13.29 -13.51 9.33
CA HIS A 379 -14.68 -13.10 9.18
C HIS A 379 -14.81 -12.12 8.00
N ASN A 380 -15.93 -12.18 7.29
CA ASN A 380 -16.12 -11.33 6.13
C ASN A 380 -16.43 -9.88 6.53
N GLU A 381 -15.56 -8.97 6.12
CA GLU A 381 -15.68 -7.52 6.30
C GLU A 381 -15.73 -6.77 4.96
N LEU A 382 -15.59 -7.50 3.84
CA LEU A 382 -15.77 -6.94 2.51
C LEU A 382 -17.26 -6.86 2.20
N PHE A 383 -17.76 -5.67 1.83
CA PHE A 383 -19.15 -5.54 1.42
C PHE A 383 -19.37 -6.22 0.07
N ALA A 384 -20.55 -6.84 -0.10
CA ALA A 384 -20.93 -7.48 -1.35
C ALA A 384 -20.84 -6.54 -2.56
N SER A 385 -21.17 -5.26 -2.37
CA SER A 385 -21.04 -4.23 -3.41
C SER A 385 -19.60 -3.93 -3.79
N ASP A 386 -18.65 -4.01 -2.85
CA ASP A 386 -17.22 -3.90 -3.15
C ASP A 386 -16.70 -5.16 -3.84
N ALA A 387 -17.08 -6.35 -3.37
CA ALA A 387 -16.73 -7.62 -4.01
C ALA A 387 -17.22 -7.71 -5.47
N GLN A 388 -18.44 -7.25 -5.74
CA GLN A 388 -19.00 -7.18 -7.10
C GLN A 388 -18.19 -6.27 -8.03
N VAL A 389 -17.77 -5.09 -7.55
CA VAL A 389 -16.98 -4.16 -8.36
C VAL A 389 -15.57 -4.69 -8.56
N LEU A 390 -14.93 -5.27 -7.54
CA LEU A 390 -13.63 -5.93 -7.68
C LEU A 390 -13.68 -7.04 -8.73
N LEU A 391 -14.69 -7.92 -8.66
CA LEU A 391 -14.89 -8.99 -9.62
C LEU A 391 -15.11 -8.45 -11.03
N SER A 392 -16.02 -7.48 -11.19
CA SER A 392 -16.31 -6.87 -12.49
C SER A 392 -15.07 -6.22 -13.12
N ASN A 393 -14.35 -5.44 -12.35
CA ASN A 393 -13.14 -4.73 -12.77
C ASN A 393 -11.96 -5.66 -13.11
N SER A 394 -11.94 -6.87 -12.52
CA SER A 394 -10.88 -7.84 -12.76
C SER A 394 -10.99 -8.56 -14.11
N ARG A 395 -12.11 -8.43 -14.82
CA ARG A 395 -12.40 -9.18 -16.06
C ARG A 395 -11.40 -8.88 -17.18
N ASP A 396 -10.99 -7.63 -17.32
CA ASP A 396 -10.05 -7.15 -18.33
C ASP A 396 -8.63 -6.93 -17.78
N LEU A 397 -8.33 -7.47 -16.59
CA LEU A 397 -7.03 -7.30 -15.92
C LEU A 397 -5.85 -7.58 -16.86
N LEU A 398 -5.91 -8.65 -17.64
CA LEU A 398 -4.80 -9.10 -18.50
C LEU A 398 -4.59 -8.15 -19.69
N GLU A 399 -5.67 -7.68 -20.32
CA GLU A 399 -5.63 -6.66 -21.39
C GLU A 399 -5.06 -5.33 -20.87
N ARG A 400 -5.53 -4.88 -19.70
CA ARG A 400 -4.97 -3.68 -19.06
C ARG A 400 -3.50 -3.88 -18.72
N THR A 401 -3.12 -5.04 -18.19
CA THR A 401 -1.73 -5.35 -17.82
C THR A 401 -0.79 -5.28 -19.02
N LYS A 402 -1.22 -5.78 -20.19
CA LYS A 402 -0.44 -5.66 -21.42
C LYS A 402 -0.10 -4.19 -21.74
N ILE A 403 -1.08 -3.30 -21.64
CA ILE A 403 -0.90 -1.86 -21.87
C ILE A 403 0.00 -1.24 -20.79
N LEU A 404 -0.24 -1.57 -19.52
CA LEU A 404 0.53 -1.07 -18.39
C LEU A 404 2.02 -1.46 -18.50
N ASN A 405 2.31 -2.73 -18.80
CA ASN A 405 3.67 -3.24 -18.97
C ASN A 405 4.38 -2.54 -20.13
N ARG A 406 3.70 -2.40 -21.28
CA ARG A 406 4.22 -1.71 -22.47
C ARG A 406 4.55 -0.26 -22.13
N ASN A 407 3.60 0.47 -21.56
CA ASN A 407 3.74 1.89 -21.24
C ASN A 407 4.84 2.13 -20.21
N ALA A 408 4.85 1.41 -19.09
CA ALA A 408 5.88 1.56 -18.06
C ALA A 408 7.28 1.22 -18.59
N LEU A 409 7.40 0.19 -19.43
CA LEU A 409 8.67 -0.15 -20.08
C LEU A 409 9.14 0.95 -21.03
N ALA A 410 8.25 1.49 -21.87
CA ALA A 410 8.58 2.57 -22.80
C ALA A 410 9.04 3.82 -22.03
N MET A 411 8.29 4.22 -21.00
CA MET A 411 8.63 5.37 -20.13
C MET A 411 9.97 5.15 -19.41
N ALA A 412 10.20 3.98 -18.83
CA ALA A 412 11.44 3.66 -18.15
C ALA A 412 12.64 3.64 -19.10
N ASN A 413 12.49 3.08 -20.31
CA ASN A 413 13.54 3.10 -21.32
C ASN A 413 13.86 4.52 -21.78
N PHE A 414 12.85 5.33 -22.06
CA PHE A 414 13.02 6.73 -22.46
C PHE A 414 13.81 7.53 -21.41
N LEU A 415 13.36 7.49 -20.15
CA LEU A 415 14.02 8.20 -19.05
C LEU A 415 15.43 7.65 -18.77
N ASN A 416 15.63 6.33 -18.91
CA ASN A 416 16.95 5.73 -18.70
C ASN A 416 17.93 6.10 -19.81
N SER A 417 17.48 6.15 -21.08
CA SER A 417 18.29 6.63 -22.20
C SER A 417 18.65 8.11 -22.06
N ALA A 418 17.75 8.93 -21.51
CA ALA A 418 18.00 10.33 -21.27
C ALA A 418 19.15 10.59 -20.28
N ARG A 419 19.49 9.65 -19.38
CA ARG A 419 20.61 9.76 -18.43
C ARG A 419 21.96 9.99 -19.10
N SER A 420 22.13 9.50 -20.32
CA SER A 420 23.40 9.58 -21.05
C SER A 420 23.66 10.95 -21.68
N ALA A 421 22.67 11.86 -21.68
CA ALA A 421 22.87 13.21 -22.19
C ALA A 421 23.75 14.05 -21.22
N PRO A 422 24.71 14.86 -21.71
CA PRO A 422 25.67 15.59 -20.86
C PRO A 422 25.04 16.48 -19.78
N ASP A 423 23.90 17.08 -20.07
CA ASP A 423 23.21 18.00 -19.16
C ASP A 423 21.98 17.37 -18.48
N SER A 424 21.83 16.05 -18.62
CA SER A 424 20.64 15.35 -18.12
C SER A 424 20.48 15.54 -16.61
N PRO A 425 19.31 15.99 -16.14
CA PRO A 425 19.04 16.03 -14.72
C PRO A 425 18.73 14.64 -14.15
N VAL A 426 18.52 13.62 -14.98
CA VAL A 426 18.16 12.27 -14.53
C VAL A 426 19.40 11.50 -14.11
N VAL A 427 19.46 11.04 -12.86
CA VAL A 427 20.60 10.29 -12.32
C VAL A 427 20.34 8.80 -12.25
N ASN A 428 19.08 8.38 -12.06
CA ASN A 428 18.71 6.98 -11.98
C ASN A 428 17.25 6.73 -12.40
N VAL A 429 16.97 5.53 -12.90
CA VAL A 429 15.60 5.05 -13.15
C VAL A 429 15.47 3.68 -12.51
N GLN A 430 14.66 3.61 -11.47
CA GLN A 430 14.30 2.38 -10.78
C GLN A 430 13.07 1.80 -11.48
N TYR A 431 13.27 0.72 -12.22
CA TYR A 431 12.23 -0.13 -12.79
C TYR A 431 12.85 -1.53 -12.89
N PRO A 432 12.13 -2.63 -12.56
CA PRO A 432 12.80 -3.91 -12.31
C PRO A 432 13.69 -4.42 -13.45
N LYS A 433 13.41 -4.03 -14.71
CA LYS A 433 14.23 -4.36 -15.87
C LYS A 433 15.61 -3.68 -15.90
N GLN A 434 15.77 -2.53 -15.24
CA GLN A 434 17.00 -1.72 -15.20
C GLN A 434 17.81 -1.93 -13.92
N LEU A 435 17.28 -2.67 -12.94
CA LEU A 435 17.93 -2.90 -11.65
C LEU A 435 18.89 -4.09 -11.68
N SER A 436 19.88 -4.08 -10.78
CA SER A 436 20.81 -5.21 -10.59
C SER A 436 20.09 -6.49 -10.15
N SER A 437 18.97 -6.36 -9.43
CA SER A 437 18.12 -7.48 -9.00
C SER A 437 17.23 -8.07 -10.10
N LYS A 438 17.42 -7.67 -11.37
CA LYS A 438 16.59 -8.13 -12.51
C LYS A 438 16.49 -9.64 -12.59
N SER A 439 17.58 -10.37 -12.35
CA SER A 439 17.58 -11.84 -12.42
C SER A 439 16.61 -12.47 -11.41
N ASN A 440 16.47 -11.87 -10.23
CA ASN A 440 15.53 -12.34 -9.20
C ASN A 440 14.08 -12.10 -9.63
N TYR A 441 13.81 -10.95 -10.27
CA TYR A 441 12.49 -10.67 -10.85
C TYR A 441 12.19 -11.60 -12.03
N ASP A 442 13.13 -11.80 -12.94
CA ASP A 442 12.96 -12.70 -14.09
C ASP A 442 12.63 -14.13 -13.64
N ALA A 443 13.21 -14.58 -12.52
CA ALA A 443 12.98 -15.91 -11.98
C ALA A 443 11.52 -16.13 -11.52
N ILE A 444 10.77 -15.08 -11.20
CA ILE A 444 9.36 -15.14 -10.77
C ILE A 444 8.37 -14.73 -11.86
N LEU A 445 8.84 -14.37 -13.06
CA LEU A 445 7.95 -13.99 -14.16
C LEU A 445 7.07 -15.18 -14.56
N ARG A 446 5.76 -14.92 -14.69
CA ARG A 446 4.81 -15.88 -15.24
C ARG A 446 5.14 -16.23 -16.67
N ARG A 447 4.66 -17.39 -17.12
CA ARG A 447 4.81 -17.83 -18.50
C ARG A 447 3.92 -17.01 -19.43
N ALA A 448 4.36 -16.87 -20.68
CA ALA A 448 3.57 -16.25 -21.74
C ALA A 448 2.31 -17.08 -22.04
N THR A 449 1.25 -16.40 -22.43
CA THR A 449 -0.07 -16.97 -22.78
C THR A 449 -0.67 -16.22 -23.97
N PRO A 450 -1.68 -16.75 -24.68
CA PRO A 450 -2.35 -16.01 -25.75
C PRO A 450 -2.90 -14.64 -25.31
N GLU A 451 -3.48 -14.55 -24.12
CA GLU A 451 -4.08 -13.34 -23.56
C GLU A 451 -3.05 -12.35 -22.96
N LEU A 452 -1.89 -12.86 -22.52
CA LEU A 452 -0.74 -12.03 -22.09
C LEU A 452 0.55 -12.66 -22.65
N PRO A 453 0.94 -12.32 -23.89
CA PRO A 453 2.11 -12.93 -24.54
C PRO A 453 3.43 -12.42 -23.98
N GLU A 454 3.42 -11.24 -23.36
CA GLU A 454 4.59 -10.62 -22.75
C GLU A 454 4.27 -10.22 -21.29
N PRO A 455 4.35 -11.17 -20.35
CA PRO A 455 4.44 -10.84 -18.92
C PRO A 455 5.60 -9.87 -18.69
N GLY A 456 5.37 -8.83 -17.87
CA GLY A 456 6.26 -7.68 -17.79
C GLY A 456 6.65 -7.31 -16.36
N TYR A 457 7.25 -6.13 -16.24
CA TYR A 457 7.85 -5.65 -15.00
C TYR A 457 6.91 -4.72 -14.20
N GLY A 458 5.60 -4.80 -14.46
CA GLY A 458 4.58 -4.01 -13.78
C GLY A 458 4.38 -2.62 -14.38
N CYS A 459 3.72 -1.75 -13.62
CA CYS A 459 3.31 -0.41 -14.06
C CYS A 459 4.09 0.75 -13.42
N LEU A 460 4.94 0.46 -12.43
CA LEU A 460 5.52 1.45 -11.54
C LEU A 460 7.00 1.63 -11.85
N LEU A 461 7.45 2.88 -11.92
CA LEU A 461 8.86 3.28 -12.02
C LEU A 461 9.12 4.47 -11.09
N THR A 462 10.36 4.62 -10.64
CA THR A 462 10.82 5.81 -9.91
C THR A 462 11.99 6.43 -10.67
N VAL A 463 11.89 7.72 -10.99
CA VAL A 463 12.97 8.49 -11.63
C VAL A 463 13.63 9.38 -10.61
N GLU A 464 14.95 9.30 -10.48
CA GLU A 464 15.77 10.13 -9.60
C GLU A 464 16.44 11.24 -10.40
N PHE A 465 16.51 12.43 -9.81
CA PHE A 465 17.13 13.62 -10.38
C PHE A 465 18.34 14.07 -9.57
N SER A 466 19.22 14.84 -10.20
CA SER A 466 20.42 15.44 -9.59
C SER A 466 20.08 16.40 -8.45
N THR A 467 18.99 17.14 -8.58
CA THR A 467 18.55 18.16 -7.61
C THR A 467 17.05 18.11 -7.38
N VAL A 468 16.61 18.63 -6.23
CA VAL A 468 15.18 18.74 -5.89
C VAL A 468 14.49 19.75 -6.82
N GLU A 469 15.20 20.78 -7.24
CA GLU A 469 14.73 21.81 -8.17
C GLU A 469 14.43 21.20 -9.55
N ALA A 470 15.30 20.32 -10.07
CA ALA A 470 15.04 19.62 -11.32
C ALA A 470 13.87 18.62 -11.20
N ALA A 471 13.80 17.89 -10.08
CA ALA A 471 12.65 17.00 -9.80
C ALA A 471 11.33 17.79 -9.70
N THR A 472 11.36 18.96 -9.07
CA THR A 472 10.22 19.88 -8.94
C THR A 472 9.76 20.37 -10.30
N ALA A 473 10.70 20.84 -11.14
CA ALA A 473 10.42 21.31 -12.48
C ALA A 473 9.81 20.21 -13.36
N PHE A 474 10.34 18.99 -13.29
CA PHE A 474 9.77 17.82 -13.96
C PHE A 474 8.35 17.53 -13.46
N TYR A 475 8.17 17.46 -12.14
CA TYR A 475 6.89 17.11 -11.50
C TYR A 475 5.79 18.12 -11.79
N ASP A 476 6.10 19.42 -11.72
CA ASP A 476 5.12 20.49 -11.95
C ASP A 476 4.78 20.64 -13.44
N ARG A 477 5.68 20.19 -14.34
CA ARG A 477 5.45 20.22 -15.78
C ARG A 477 4.70 19.00 -16.31
N ALA A 478 5.00 17.80 -15.79
CA ALA A 478 4.41 16.57 -16.29
C ALA A 478 2.89 16.54 -16.06
N GLY A 479 2.13 16.36 -17.13
CA GLY A 479 0.66 16.39 -17.11
C GLY A 479 -0.04 15.14 -16.58
N PHE A 480 0.61 14.40 -15.69
CA PHE A 480 0.07 13.19 -15.05
C PHE A 480 -0.67 13.51 -13.76
N TYR A 481 -1.55 12.62 -13.29
CA TYR A 481 -2.35 12.87 -12.09
C TYR A 481 -1.52 12.76 -10.80
N PRO A 482 -1.39 13.83 -10.02
CA PRO A 482 -0.63 13.83 -8.78
C PRO A 482 -1.42 13.20 -7.63
N SER A 483 -1.11 11.94 -7.30
CA SER A 483 -1.85 11.15 -6.29
C SER A 483 -1.00 10.01 -5.71
N PRO A 484 -1.16 9.65 -4.43
CA PRO A 484 -0.41 8.55 -3.80
C PRO A 484 -0.76 7.13 -4.29
N HIS A 485 -1.74 6.99 -5.20
CA HIS A 485 -2.19 5.71 -5.75
C HIS A 485 -1.27 5.17 -6.87
N LEU A 486 -1.55 3.97 -7.40
CA LEU A 486 -0.84 3.33 -8.52
C LEU A 486 -1.73 2.26 -9.18
N GLY A 487 -1.39 1.83 -10.39
CA GLY A 487 -2.09 0.79 -11.13
C GLY A 487 -3.48 1.19 -11.60
N GLY A 488 -3.73 2.49 -11.81
CA GLY A 488 -5.02 3.04 -12.25
C GLY A 488 -5.18 3.10 -13.77
N HIS A 489 -6.34 3.57 -14.23
CA HIS A 489 -6.67 3.72 -15.65
C HIS A 489 -6.01 4.94 -16.30
N VAL A 490 -5.52 5.88 -15.48
CA VAL A 490 -4.73 7.06 -15.88
C VAL A 490 -3.33 6.96 -15.29
N THR A 491 -2.37 7.65 -15.90
CA THR A 491 -1.00 7.75 -15.40
C THR A 491 -0.99 8.63 -14.15
N ILE A 492 -0.42 8.08 -13.08
CA ILE A 492 -0.36 8.68 -11.75
C ILE A 492 1.09 8.98 -11.42
N MET A 493 1.34 10.14 -10.81
CA MET A 493 2.67 10.59 -10.43
C MET A 493 2.67 11.10 -8.99
N PHE A 494 3.75 10.91 -8.23
CA PHE A 494 3.83 11.45 -6.88
C PHE A 494 5.28 11.68 -6.46
N ALA A 495 5.54 12.78 -5.74
CA ALA A 495 6.81 13.04 -5.04
C ALA A 495 6.93 12.15 -3.78
N TYR A 496 6.78 10.83 -3.96
CA TYR A 496 6.53 9.86 -2.90
C TYR A 496 7.64 9.87 -1.85
N ASN A 497 8.91 9.82 -2.27
CA ASN A 497 10.04 9.77 -1.35
C ASN A 497 10.15 11.04 -0.51
N MET A 498 9.96 12.21 -1.15
CA MET A 498 9.95 13.49 -0.45
C MET A 498 8.85 13.56 0.60
N VAL A 499 7.63 13.12 0.27
CA VAL A 499 6.48 13.17 1.18
C VAL A 499 6.59 12.15 2.32
N VAL A 500 7.02 10.93 2.03
CA VAL A 500 6.95 9.80 2.95
C VAL A 500 8.19 9.68 3.84
N PHE A 501 9.39 9.86 3.27
CA PHE A 501 10.65 9.58 3.95
C PHE A 501 11.54 10.83 4.13
N GLY A 502 11.11 12.00 3.64
CA GLY A 502 11.91 13.22 3.64
C GLY A 502 11.84 14.06 4.91
N LYS A 503 11.02 13.70 5.92
CA LYS A 503 10.72 14.58 7.05
C LYS A 503 11.75 14.53 8.19
N LYS A 504 12.15 13.33 8.62
CA LYS A 504 13.07 13.16 9.76
C LYS A 504 14.51 12.98 9.23
N PRO A 505 15.51 13.74 9.72
CA PRO A 505 16.88 13.68 9.19
C PRO A 505 17.50 12.27 9.20
N ASP A 506 17.37 11.53 10.30
CA ASP A 506 17.97 10.20 10.43
C ASP A 506 17.27 9.17 9.53
N GLU A 507 15.94 9.22 9.44
CA GLU A 507 15.16 8.39 8.51
C GLU A 507 15.53 8.71 7.06
N LYS A 508 15.61 9.99 6.71
CA LYS A 508 16.03 10.44 5.38
C LYS A 508 17.44 9.93 5.03
N ALA A 509 18.40 10.02 5.96
CA ALA A 509 19.75 9.54 5.74
C ALA A 509 19.77 8.02 5.50
N TYR A 510 19.09 7.26 6.35
CA TYR A 510 18.96 5.80 6.20
C TYR A 510 18.29 5.40 4.89
N MET A 511 17.17 6.03 4.54
CA MET A 511 16.41 5.76 3.31
C MET A 511 17.22 6.14 2.06
N HIS A 512 18.02 7.20 2.12
CA HIS A 512 18.91 7.60 1.04
C HIS A 512 19.97 6.53 0.73
N GLU A 513 20.52 5.85 1.75
CA GLU A 513 21.44 4.71 1.56
C GLU A 513 20.78 3.51 0.86
N LEU A 514 19.45 3.43 0.92
CA LEU A 514 18.62 2.39 0.31
C LEU A 514 18.02 2.82 -1.04
N GLY A 515 18.54 3.90 -1.65
CA GLY A 515 18.08 4.38 -2.95
C GLY A 515 16.78 5.18 -2.90
N VAL A 516 16.31 5.56 -1.73
CA VAL A 516 15.09 6.38 -1.57
C VAL A 516 15.50 7.85 -1.39
N ARG A 517 15.58 8.58 -2.51
CA ARG A 517 16.03 9.99 -2.53
C ARG A 517 14.86 10.97 -2.63
N GLU A 518 14.97 12.13 -1.97
CA GLU A 518 13.93 13.17 -2.07
C GLU A 518 13.79 13.75 -3.48
N ALA A 519 14.90 13.93 -4.21
CA ALA A 519 14.91 14.35 -5.60
C ALA A 519 14.48 13.19 -6.52
N SER A 520 13.26 12.71 -6.36
CA SER A 520 12.71 11.63 -7.19
C SER A 520 11.21 11.75 -7.37
N VAL A 521 10.74 11.19 -8.45
CA VAL A 521 9.32 11.16 -8.83
C VAL A 521 8.93 9.71 -9.11
N ARG A 522 7.92 9.22 -8.39
CA ARG A 522 7.33 7.90 -8.62
C ARG A 522 6.21 8.03 -9.63
N ILE A 523 6.25 7.25 -10.71
CA ILE A 523 5.29 7.27 -11.80
C ILE A 523 4.68 5.88 -11.96
N SER A 524 3.36 5.80 -12.01
CA SER A 524 2.60 4.61 -12.37
C SER A 524 1.97 4.85 -13.73
N ALA A 525 2.44 4.16 -14.75
CA ALA A 525 1.86 4.22 -16.09
C ALA A 525 0.37 3.83 -16.06
N GLY A 526 -0.44 4.50 -16.87
CA GLY A 526 -1.86 4.24 -17.08
C GLY A 526 -2.15 3.62 -18.45
N LEU A 527 -3.39 3.78 -18.91
CA LEU A 527 -3.89 3.19 -20.16
C LEU A 527 -3.83 4.14 -21.36
N GLU A 528 -3.18 5.30 -21.21
CA GLU A 528 -3.01 6.26 -22.30
C GLU A 528 -2.21 5.70 -23.48
N ASN A 529 -2.25 6.42 -24.60
CA ASN A 529 -1.41 6.13 -25.75
C ASN A 529 0.07 6.25 -25.36
N GLU A 530 0.88 5.27 -25.77
CA GLU A 530 2.31 5.23 -25.46
C GLU A 530 3.04 6.50 -25.89
N GLN A 531 2.75 7.02 -27.09
CA GLN A 531 3.42 8.21 -27.61
C GLN A 531 3.03 9.46 -26.82
N ASP A 532 1.78 9.60 -26.39
CA ASP A 532 1.35 10.74 -25.55
C ASP A 532 2.10 10.75 -24.21
N LEU A 533 2.40 9.57 -23.65
CA LEU A 533 3.21 9.44 -22.43
C LEU A 533 4.65 9.88 -22.67
N ILE A 534 5.26 9.44 -23.78
CA ILE A 534 6.64 9.83 -24.14
C ILE A 534 6.73 11.32 -24.46
N ASP A 535 5.76 11.88 -25.19
CA ASP A 535 5.68 13.32 -25.50
C ASP A 535 5.56 14.15 -24.22
N THR A 536 4.73 13.70 -23.27
CA THR A 536 4.58 14.35 -21.96
C THR A 536 5.86 14.29 -21.13
N LEU A 537 6.55 13.14 -21.12
CA LEU A 537 7.84 12.99 -20.43
C LEU A 537 8.94 13.82 -21.08
N THR A 538 8.93 13.95 -22.41
CA THR A 538 9.89 14.76 -23.17
C THR A 538 9.76 16.22 -22.76
N ASP A 539 8.54 16.75 -22.83
CA ASP A 539 8.23 18.13 -22.45
C ASP A 539 8.58 18.43 -20.97
N ALA A 540 8.31 17.51 -20.05
CA ALA A 540 8.70 17.65 -18.64
C ALA A 540 10.22 17.61 -18.42
N LEU A 541 10.92 16.72 -19.15
CA LEU A 541 12.36 16.56 -19.05
C LEU A 541 13.13 17.76 -19.63
N GLU A 542 12.62 18.38 -20.70
CA GLU A 542 13.19 19.62 -21.27
C GLU A 542 13.22 20.74 -20.23
N VAL A 543 12.09 20.99 -19.57
CA VAL A 543 11.98 22.01 -18.51
C VAL A 543 12.89 21.68 -17.32
N ALA A 544 12.96 20.42 -16.89
CA ALA A 544 13.87 20.01 -15.83
C ALA A 544 15.35 20.18 -16.20
N THR A 545 15.70 19.96 -17.47
CA THR A 545 17.05 20.13 -18.00
C THR A 545 17.44 21.61 -18.02
N GLU A 546 16.54 22.50 -18.43
CA GLU A 546 16.77 23.95 -18.39
C GLU A 546 17.02 24.46 -16.96
N VAL A 547 16.23 23.99 -15.99
CA VAL A 547 16.44 24.32 -14.57
C VAL A 547 17.78 23.79 -14.07
N ASN A 548 18.14 22.56 -14.39
CA ASN A 548 19.43 21.97 -14.00
C ASN A 548 20.62 22.75 -14.59
N LYS A 549 20.52 23.21 -15.85
CA LYS A 549 21.52 24.07 -16.48
C LYS A 549 21.67 25.41 -15.79
N ALA A 550 20.55 26.04 -15.40
CA ALA A 550 20.54 27.33 -14.75
C ALA A 550 21.21 27.31 -13.36
N LEU A 551 21.22 26.16 -12.68
CA LEU A 551 21.88 25.98 -11.38
C LEU A 551 23.41 25.90 -11.50
N GLY A 552 23.96 25.61 -12.69
CA GLY A 552 25.40 25.47 -12.93
C GLY A 552 26.01 24.20 -12.33
N PRO A 553 27.29 23.89 -12.62
CA PRO A 553 27.97 22.66 -12.18
C PRO A 553 28.31 22.60 -10.67
N ASP A 554 27.98 23.64 -9.88
CA ASP A 554 28.64 23.94 -8.60
C ASP A 554 27.87 23.53 -7.32
N ILE A 555 27.04 22.48 -7.38
CA ILE A 555 26.36 21.94 -6.17
C ILE A 555 26.76 20.49 -5.84
N ASN A 556 27.58 19.84 -6.67
CA ASN A 556 28.14 18.51 -6.39
C ASN A 556 29.46 18.56 -5.60
N THR A 557 29.51 19.33 -4.50
CA THR A 557 30.51 19.08 -3.47
C THR A 557 29.91 18.06 -2.49
N PRO A 558 30.35 16.80 -2.47
CA PRO A 558 29.99 15.92 -1.36
C PRO A 558 30.54 16.58 -0.10
N VAL A 559 29.68 16.88 0.87
CA VAL A 559 30.10 17.23 2.22
C VAL A 559 31.02 16.09 2.66
N GLN A 560 32.32 16.37 2.73
CA GLN A 560 33.28 15.48 3.36
C GLN A 560 32.79 15.29 4.79
N VAL A 561 32.32 14.09 5.10
CA VAL A 561 32.12 13.66 6.48
C VAL A 561 33.51 13.61 7.11
N SER A 562 33.92 14.73 7.68
CA SER A 562 35.14 14.83 8.47
C SER A 562 34.95 14.01 9.73
N ARG A 563 35.81 13.00 9.88
CA ARG A 563 36.09 12.21 11.08
C ARG A 563 35.88 13.01 12.37
N LEU A 564 34.95 12.57 13.20
CA LEU A 564 35.05 12.64 14.66
C LEU A 564 34.36 11.41 15.24
N VAL A 565 35.14 10.34 15.41
CA VAL A 565 34.85 9.24 16.34
C VAL A 565 36.09 9.15 17.23
N GLU A 566 35.94 9.62 18.45
CA GLU A 566 36.38 8.90 19.64
C GLU A 566 35.13 8.53 20.44
#